data_AF-A0A855QK98-F1
#
_entry.id   AF-A0A855QK98-F1
#
_cell.length_a   1.000
_cell.length_b   1.000
_cell.length_c   1.000
_cell.angle_alpha   90.00
_cell.angle_beta   90.00
_cell.angle_gamma   90.00
#
_symmetry.space_group_name_H-M   'P 1'
#
loop_
_entity.id
_entity.type
_entity.pdbx_description
1 polymer ?
#
loop_
_entity_poly.entity_id
_entity_poly.type
_entity_poly.pdbx_seq_one_letter_code
_entity_poly.pdbx_strand_id
1 'polypeptide(L)'
;MKAQFAVDVLICGAGAAGLTLAIDLARRGITFRLIEKNHQPFQGSRGKGIQPRSQEVFEDLGILDRLMAVGGVYPTDRRYRDDGSYRDVEFTQSKAPTPAEPYQQPLMVPQFLTEQVMRERLLELGHLPECGCELVGVEQDAEGVTARLVGKAGEESVRARWLVGADGGRSFVRHALDIGFPGKTLGVRALVADVVLSGLTRDAWHRFGEGDEQRQVAICPLAGTDLFQIQAPIPPEVDIDFSAEGLTHLLAQRTGRADLQVHSVTWSSAYTMNARLADQYRLGRVLLVGDAAHIHPPTGGQGLNTSVQDAYNLGWKLAAVVQGAPDGLLDTYEEERRPVAVSVLGLSTKLLGEMNHGELRRGREVHQLDIGYPESSLALQHPARNGVAAGDRAPDAPVRGAAGQALRVFNLFQGPHWTLLGYGVAGDLVKARPGVQMHTVGAGGDVIDDQGHFQRIYGLAIGEWVLVRPDGYIGAVFSSAHIDAVEDYLQRVQC
;
A
#
# COMPACT_ATOMS: atom_id res chain seq x y z
N MET A 1 12.41 -1.81 -38.08
CA MET A 1 12.21 -0.44 -37.53
C MET A 1 11.97 -0.61 -36.05
N LYS A 2 12.64 0.14 -35.15
CA LYS A 2 12.29 0.10 -33.72
C LYS A 2 10.84 0.60 -33.59
N ALA A 3 9.96 -0.15 -32.91
CA ALA A 3 8.62 0.32 -32.63
C ALA A 3 8.68 1.69 -31.93
N GLN A 4 7.91 2.65 -32.43
CA GLN A 4 7.83 3.98 -31.86
C GLN A 4 6.76 3.95 -30.76
N PHE A 5 7.20 4.01 -29.50
CA PHE A 5 6.32 4.08 -28.34
C PHE A 5 6.04 5.54 -27.99
N ALA A 6 4.79 5.84 -27.64
CA ALA A 6 4.39 7.16 -27.16
C ALA A 6 4.86 7.39 -25.72
N VAL A 7 4.85 6.34 -24.90
CA VAL A 7 5.36 6.32 -23.52
C VAL A 7 5.91 4.94 -23.18
N ASP A 8 6.73 4.84 -22.15
CA ASP A 8 7.21 3.55 -21.65
C ASP A 8 6.07 2.80 -20.95
N VAL A 9 5.29 3.47 -20.11
CA VAL A 9 4.24 2.84 -19.29
C VAL A 9 2.89 3.55 -19.45
N LEU A 10 1.84 2.80 -19.74
CA LEU A 10 0.46 3.25 -19.58
C LEU A 10 -0.10 2.69 -18.27
N ILE A 11 -0.60 3.56 -17.38
CA ILE A 11 -1.21 3.17 -16.11
C ILE A 11 -2.72 3.43 -16.21
N CYS A 12 -3.53 2.39 -16.09
CA CYS A 12 -4.98 2.47 -16.17
C CYS A 12 -5.61 2.49 -14.76
N GLY A 13 -6.07 3.65 -14.31
CA GLY A 13 -6.72 3.86 -13.02
C GLY A 13 -5.88 4.73 -12.08
N ALA A 14 -6.44 5.85 -11.60
CA ALA A 14 -5.74 6.82 -10.75
C ALA A 14 -6.14 6.75 -9.27
N GLY A 15 -6.43 5.54 -8.77
CA GLY A 15 -6.55 5.28 -7.33
C GLY A 15 -5.19 5.12 -6.65
N ALA A 16 -5.19 4.76 -5.36
CA ALA A 16 -3.97 4.61 -4.56
C ALA A 16 -2.86 3.76 -5.22
N ALA A 17 -3.20 2.64 -5.88
CA ALA A 17 -2.22 1.81 -6.59
C ALA A 17 -1.56 2.56 -7.76
N GLY A 18 -2.36 3.13 -8.66
CA GLY A 18 -1.87 3.83 -9.84
C GLY A 18 -1.12 5.12 -9.51
N LEU A 19 -1.59 5.88 -8.51
CA LEU A 19 -0.89 7.07 -8.02
C LEU A 19 0.46 6.71 -7.38
N THR A 20 0.53 5.62 -6.61
CA THR A 20 1.80 5.15 -6.03
C THR A 20 2.82 4.84 -7.12
N LEU A 21 2.40 4.05 -8.12
CA LEU A 21 3.25 3.69 -9.25
C LEU A 21 3.69 4.93 -10.05
N ALA A 22 2.77 5.85 -10.34
CA ALA A 22 3.07 7.07 -11.06
C ALA A 22 4.09 7.96 -10.33
N ILE A 23 3.97 8.13 -9.01
CA ILE A 23 4.93 8.87 -8.21
C ILE A 23 6.32 8.20 -8.25
N ASP A 24 6.38 6.87 -8.09
CA ASP A 24 7.65 6.16 -8.12
C ASP A 24 8.32 6.22 -9.50
N LEU A 25 7.57 6.04 -10.59
CA LEU A 25 8.08 6.17 -11.96
C LEU A 25 8.54 7.60 -12.27
N ALA A 26 7.81 8.62 -11.80
CA ALA A 26 8.20 10.02 -11.98
C ALA A 26 9.54 10.34 -11.27
N ARG A 27 9.75 9.85 -10.04
CA ARG A 27 11.02 9.99 -9.32
C ARG A 27 12.20 9.32 -10.05
N ARG A 28 11.92 8.33 -10.90
CA ARG A 28 12.90 7.56 -11.69
C ARG A 28 13.07 8.09 -13.12
N GLY A 29 12.31 9.11 -13.52
CA GLY A 29 12.37 9.68 -14.87
C GLY A 29 11.84 8.77 -15.97
N ILE A 30 10.96 7.81 -15.65
CA ILE A 30 10.32 6.92 -16.62
C ILE A 30 9.13 7.64 -17.25
N THR A 31 8.95 7.54 -18.57
CA THR A 31 7.81 8.19 -19.25
C THR A 31 6.53 7.38 -19.06
N PHE A 32 5.46 8.03 -18.61
CA PHE A 32 4.17 7.36 -18.45
C PHE A 32 2.98 8.27 -18.76
N ARG A 33 1.85 7.63 -19.07
CA ARG A 33 0.50 8.24 -19.02
C ARG A 33 -0.29 7.56 -17.91
N LEU A 34 -0.96 8.36 -17.07
CA LEU A 34 -1.85 7.88 -16.02
C LEU A 34 -3.28 8.28 -16.37
N ILE A 35 -4.11 7.33 -16.77
CA ILE A 35 -5.49 7.59 -17.21
C ILE A 35 -6.50 7.25 -16.12
N GLU A 36 -7.59 8.01 -16.06
CA GLU A 36 -8.70 7.77 -15.15
C GLU A 36 -10.01 8.04 -15.87
N LYS A 37 -10.93 7.06 -15.87
CA LYS A 37 -12.21 7.20 -16.58
C LYS A 37 -13.15 8.21 -15.93
N ASN A 38 -13.06 8.40 -14.61
CA ASN A 38 -13.89 9.37 -13.92
C ASN A 38 -13.41 10.80 -14.20
N HIS A 39 -14.35 11.72 -14.40
CA HIS A 39 -14.02 13.14 -14.63
C HIS A 39 -13.50 13.86 -13.38
N GLN A 40 -13.83 13.35 -12.20
CA GLN A 40 -13.42 13.91 -10.91
C GLN A 40 -12.82 12.80 -10.03
N PRO A 41 -11.85 13.14 -9.16
CA PRO A 41 -11.34 12.20 -8.19
C PRO A 41 -12.43 11.63 -7.28
N PHE A 42 -12.24 10.40 -6.83
CA PHE A 42 -13.13 9.73 -5.88
C PHE A 42 -13.23 10.53 -4.58
N GLN A 43 -14.46 10.81 -4.13
CA GLN A 43 -14.75 11.67 -2.97
C GLN A 43 -15.09 10.88 -1.68
N GLY A 44 -15.11 9.55 -1.75
CA GLY A 44 -15.47 8.70 -0.61
C GLY A 44 -14.26 8.12 0.12
N SER A 45 -14.52 7.39 1.20
CA SER A 45 -13.50 6.65 1.96
C SER A 45 -13.83 5.16 2.08
N ARG A 46 -13.29 4.33 1.18
CA ARG A 46 -13.39 2.86 1.32
C ARG A 46 -12.29 2.33 2.24
N GLY A 47 -11.13 2.99 2.22
CA GLY A 47 -10.06 2.85 3.20
C GLY A 47 -9.89 4.13 4.00
N LYS A 48 -9.41 4.01 5.25
CA LYS A 48 -9.05 5.17 6.07
C LYS A 48 -7.87 4.96 7.02
N GLY A 49 -7.22 3.79 6.95
CA GLY A 49 -6.13 3.43 7.84
C GLY A 49 -4.87 3.17 7.06
N ILE A 50 -3.83 3.95 7.32
CA ILE A 50 -2.50 3.77 6.75
C ILE A 50 -1.65 2.98 7.74
N GLN A 51 -1.36 1.73 7.39
CA GLN A 51 -0.62 0.80 8.24
C GLN A 51 0.86 1.20 8.33
N PRO A 52 1.57 0.82 9.41
CA PRO A 52 2.99 1.10 9.59
C PRO A 52 3.87 0.91 8.36
N ARG A 53 3.78 -0.24 7.66
CA ARG A 53 4.61 -0.45 6.46
C ARG A 53 4.28 0.53 5.34
N SER A 54 3.02 0.90 5.15
CA SER A 54 2.63 1.92 4.17
C SER A 54 3.06 3.33 4.59
N GLN A 55 3.20 3.61 5.89
CA GLN A 55 3.80 4.87 6.35
C GLN A 55 5.27 4.96 5.94
N GLU A 56 6.05 3.88 6.05
CA GLU A 56 7.44 3.85 5.55
C GLU A 56 7.52 4.09 4.04
N VAL A 57 6.62 3.48 3.26
CA VAL A 57 6.53 3.72 1.81
C VAL A 57 6.19 5.18 1.50
N PHE A 58 5.23 5.77 2.23
CA PHE A 58 4.85 7.17 2.05
C PHE A 58 5.90 8.16 2.56
N GLU A 59 6.74 7.76 3.50
CA GLU A 59 7.92 8.53 3.89
C GLU A 59 8.91 8.60 2.73
N ASP A 60 9.24 7.46 2.12
CA ASP A 60 10.12 7.42 0.94
C ASP A 60 9.56 8.22 -0.24
N LEU A 61 8.25 8.15 -0.49
CA LEU A 61 7.59 8.93 -1.54
C LEU A 61 7.50 10.43 -1.21
N GLY A 62 7.84 10.82 0.02
CA GLY A 62 7.91 12.21 0.47
C GLY A 62 6.56 12.84 0.82
N ILE A 63 5.59 12.04 1.26
CA ILE A 63 4.23 12.50 1.56
C ILE A 63 3.75 12.23 2.98
N LEU A 64 4.50 11.47 3.78
CA LEU A 64 4.06 11.08 5.13
C LEU A 64 3.77 12.28 6.03
N ASP A 65 4.61 13.31 6.05
CA ASP A 65 4.39 14.50 6.87
C ASP A 65 3.07 15.22 6.55
N ARG A 66 2.71 15.28 5.27
CA ARG A 66 1.42 15.87 4.83
C ARG A 66 0.26 15.00 5.26
N LEU A 67 0.39 13.68 5.14
CA LEU A 67 -0.60 12.74 5.63
C LEU A 67 -0.79 12.85 7.14
N MET A 68 0.28 13.05 7.91
CA MET A 68 0.21 13.29 9.35
C MET A 68 -0.49 14.62 9.66
N ALA A 69 -0.25 15.66 8.85
CA ALA A 69 -0.87 16.98 9.03
C ALA A 69 -2.37 16.99 8.72
N VAL A 70 -2.83 16.24 7.72
CA VAL A 70 -4.27 16.15 7.37
C VAL A 70 -4.99 15.00 8.07
N GLY A 71 -4.24 14.05 8.62
CA GLY A 71 -4.74 12.87 9.29
C GLY A 71 -4.89 13.01 10.79
N GLY A 72 -5.03 11.88 11.47
CA GLY A 72 -5.06 11.82 12.92
C GLY A 72 -4.92 10.41 13.47
N VAL A 73 -4.88 10.31 14.80
CA VAL A 73 -4.91 9.02 15.49
C VAL A 73 -6.33 8.45 15.41
N TYR A 74 -6.44 7.12 15.37
CA TYR A 74 -7.74 6.46 15.51
C TYR A 74 -8.38 6.82 16.88
N PRO A 75 -9.66 7.23 16.90
CA PRO A 75 -10.37 7.48 18.15
C PRO A 75 -10.63 6.16 18.89
N THR A 76 -10.86 6.25 20.20
CA THR A 76 -11.16 5.10 21.06
C THR A 76 -12.45 4.40 20.62
N ASP A 77 -12.49 3.07 20.64
CA ASP A 77 -13.70 2.29 20.31
C ASP A 77 -14.67 2.35 21.49
N ARG A 78 -15.84 2.96 21.29
CA ARG A 78 -16.87 3.13 22.32
C ARG A 78 -18.08 2.27 22.00
N ARG A 79 -18.34 1.28 22.84
CA ARG A 79 -19.45 0.34 22.70
C ARG A 79 -20.61 0.71 23.61
N TYR A 80 -21.75 1.06 23.03
CA TYR A 80 -22.96 1.47 23.72
C TYR A 80 -23.85 0.28 24.06
N ARG A 81 -24.49 0.35 25.22
CA ARG A 81 -25.58 -0.54 25.65
C ARG A 81 -26.93 0.15 25.38
N ASP A 82 -28.00 -0.64 25.42
CA ASP A 82 -29.37 -0.15 25.19
C ASP A 82 -29.85 0.86 26.24
N ASP A 83 -29.27 0.87 27.45
CA ASP A 83 -29.55 1.87 28.49
C ASP A 83 -28.80 3.19 28.29
N GLY A 84 -28.02 3.33 27.21
CA GLY A 84 -27.21 4.50 26.89
C GLY A 84 -25.85 4.54 27.59
N SER A 85 -25.57 3.63 28.53
CA SER A 85 -24.23 3.47 29.08
C SER A 85 -23.25 2.93 28.03
N TYR A 86 -21.95 3.15 28.23
CA TYR A 86 -20.93 2.65 27.30
C TYR A 86 -19.71 2.10 28.03
N ARG A 87 -18.88 1.39 27.26
CA ARG A 87 -17.51 1.02 27.63
C ARG A 87 -16.56 1.41 26.50
N ASP A 88 -15.37 1.84 26.87
CA ASP A 88 -14.30 2.13 25.94
C ASP A 88 -13.38 0.90 25.84
N VAL A 89 -12.96 0.57 24.61
CA VAL A 89 -12.15 -0.60 24.27
C VAL A 89 -10.99 -0.14 23.40
N GLU A 90 -9.80 -0.71 23.64
CA GLU A 90 -8.68 -0.52 22.72
C GLU A 90 -8.89 -1.36 21.46
N PHE A 91 -9.06 -0.70 20.32
CA PHE A 91 -9.31 -1.33 19.02
C PHE A 91 -8.05 -1.95 18.39
N THR A 92 -6.89 -1.38 18.70
CA THR A 92 -5.58 -1.80 18.20
C THR A 92 -4.62 -1.96 19.36
N GLN A 93 -3.76 -2.99 19.32
CA GLN A 93 -2.68 -3.11 20.29
C GLN A 93 -1.70 -1.95 20.09
N SER A 94 -1.72 -0.97 21.00
CA SER A 94 -0.74 0.13 20.99
C SER A 94 0.58 -0.37 21.55
N LYS A 95 1.64 -0.30 20.74
CA LYS A 95 3.03 -0.51 21.19
C LYS A 95 3.81 0.79 21.03
N ALA A 96 4.74 1.04 21.95
CA ALA A 96 5.66 2.15 21.80
C ALA A 96 6.55 1.92 20.57
N PRO A 97 6.88 2.99 19.81
CA PRO A 97 7.91 2.94 18.77
C PRO A 97 9.19 2.26 19.25
N THR A 98 9.83 1.50 18.37
CA THR A 98 11.15 0.91 18.64
C THR A 98 12.16 1.47 17.65
N PRO A 99 13.47 1.37 17.95
CA PRO A 99 14.52 1.70 16.99
C PRO A 99 14.34 1.07 15.59
N ALA A 100 13.81 -0.16 15.51
CA ALA A 100 13.60 -0.89 14.26
C ALA A 100 12.29 -0.54 13.52
N GLU A 101 11.33 0.02 14.26
CA GLU A 101 9.94 0.20 13.86
C GLU A 101 9.42 1.50 14.48
N PRO A 102 9.72 2.65 13.85
CA PRO A 102 9.32 3.96 14.36
C PRO A 102 7.80 4.19 14.25
N TYR A 103 7.14 3.55 13.28
CA TYR A 103 5.70 3.58 13.11
C TYR A 103 5.08 2.32 13.72
N GLN A 104 4.35 2.45 14.84
CA GLN A 104 3.71 1.32 15.54
C GLN A 104 2.18 1.42 15.60
N GLN A 105 1.62 2.51 15.05
CA GLN A 105 0.19 2.75 15.05
C GLN A 105 -0.27 3.12 13.64
N PRO A 106 -1.46 2.68 13.20
CA PRO A 106 -2.02 3.12 11.95
C PRO A 106 -2.41 4.59 12.02
N LEU A 107 -2.10 5.35 10.97
CA LEU A 107 -2.54 6.73 10.81
C LEU A 107 -3.93 6.74 10.16
N MET A 108 -4.91 7.44 10.76
CA MET A 108 -6.21 7.62 10.14
C MET A 108 -6.15 8.75 9.13
N VAL A 109 -6.35 8.42 7.85
CA VAL A 109 -6.54 9.40 6.77
C VAL A 109 -7.61 8.86 5.82
N PRO A 110 -8.76 9.55 5.66
CA PRO A 110 -9.77 9.17 4.67
C PRO A 110 -9.16 9.05 3.28
N GLN A 111 -9.52 7.99 2.54
CA GLN A 111 -8.92 7.69 1.24
C GLN A 111 -8.87 8.88 0.27
N PHE A 112 -9.94 9.68 0.17
CA PHE A 112 -9.95 10.82 -0.75
C PHE A 112 -8.87 11.87 -0.41
N LEU A 113 -8.56 12.08 0.88
CA LEU A 113 -7.47 12.95 1.34
C LEU A 113 -6.11 12.31 1.07
N THR A 114 -5.97 11.00 1.32
CA THR A 114 -4.73 10.28 0.97
C THR A 114 -4.42 10.43 -0.53
N GLU A 115 -5.40 10.14 -1.39
CA GLU A 115 -5.22 10.26 -2.83
C GLU A 115 -5.06 11.72 -3.27
N GLN A 116 -5.62 12.70 -2.55
CA GLN A 116 -5.36 14.11 -2.80
C GLN A 116 -3.89 14.46 -2.58
N VAL A 117 -3.33 14.11 -1.42
CA VAL A 117 -1.90 14.33 -1.11
C VAL A 117 -1.01 13.64 -2.15
N MET A 118 -1.39 12.44 -2.59
CA MET A 118 -0.66 11.74 -3.66
C MET A 118 -0.73 12.48 -5.01
N ARG A 119 -1.89 13.02 -5.40
CA ARG A 119 -2.03 13.83 -6.62
C ARG A 119 -1.22 15.12 -6.53
N GLU A 120 -1.19 15.78 -5.38
CA GLU A 120 -0.35 16.97 -5.13
C GLU A 120 1.13 16.61 -5.27
N ARG A 121 1.56 15.47 -4.72
CA ARG A 121 2.93 14.98 -4.90
C ARG A 121 3.27 14.68 -6.35
N LEU A 122 2.36 14.06 -7.08
CA LEU A 122 2.55 13.77 -8.51
C LEU A 122 2.67 15.08 -9.33
N LEU A 123 1.87 16.09 -8.99
CA LEU A 123 1.92 17.42 -9.60
C LEU A 123 3.27 18.11 -9.35
N GLU A 124 3.83 18.01 -8.15
CA GLU A 124 5.19 18.52 -7.84
C GLU A 124 6.28 17.87 -8.67
N LEU A 125 6.07 16.62 -9.07
CA LEU A 125 6.96 15.90 -9.97
C LEU A 125 6.67 16.21 -11.46
N GLY A 126 5.73 17.12 -11.75
CA GLY A 126 5.42 17.59 -13.10
C GLY A 126 4.36 16.77 -13.84
N HIS A 127 3.61 15.91 -13.14
CA HIS A 127 2.65 14.99 -13.76
C HIS A 127 1.24 15.15 -13.17
N LEU A 128 0.21 14.82 -13.97
CA LEU A 128 -1.18 14.83 -13.53
C LEU A 128 -1.93 13.62 -14.12
N PRO A 129 -2.94 13.07 -13.43
CA PRO A 129 -3.84 12.09 -14.02
C PRO A 129 -4.68 12.71 -15.15
N GLU A 130 -4.87 11.95 -16.22
CA GLU A 130 -5.75 12.28 -17.33
C GLU A 130 -7.18 11.82 -17.02
N CYS A 131 -7.93 12.67 -16.29
CA CYS A 131 -9.30 12.39 -15.89
C CYS A 131 -10.30 12.47 -17.08
N GLY A 132 -11.30 11.59 -17.08
CA GLY A 132 -12.24 11.42 -18.18
C GLY A 132 -11.64 10.72 -19.40
N CYS A 133 -10.61 9.88 -19.19
CA CYS A 133 -9.96 9.07 -20.21
C CYS A 133 -10.15 7.59 -19.87
N GLU A 134 -10.92 6.86 -20.68
CA GLU A 134 -11.26 5.46 -20.47
C GLU A 134 -10.48 4.54 -21.41
N LEU A 135 -9.91 3.46 -20.88
CA LEU A 135 -9.35 2.37 -21.67
C LEU A 135 -10.49 1.45 -22.13
N VAL A 136 -10.68 1.32 -23.44
CA VAL A 136 -11.77 0.56 -24.06
C VAL A 136 -11.29 -0.62 -24.92
N GLY A 137 -9.99 -0.78 -25.09
CA GLY A 137 -9.40 -1.88 -25.84
C GLY A 137 -7.91 -2.04 -25.56
N VAL A 138 -7.45 -3.30 -25.53
CA VAL A 138 -6.06 -3.66 -25.31
C VAL A 138 -5.69 -4.77 -26.28
N GLU A 139 -4.62 -4.56 -27.03
CA GLU A 139 -3.93 -5.57 -27.83
C GLU A 139 -2.45 -5.53 -27.48
N GLN A 140 -1.77 -6.67 -27.49
CA GLN A 140 -0.34 -6.73 -27.21
C GLN A 140 0.38 -7.68 -28.16
N ASP A 141 1.67 -7.44 -28.32
CA ASP A 141 2.60 -8.32 -29.02
C ASP A 141 3.91 -8.46 -28.21
N ALA A 142 4.94 -9.05 -28.81
CA ALA A 142 6.21 -9.28 -28.14
C ALA A 142 6.93 -8.00 -27.70
N GLU A 143 6.67 -6.84 -28.32
CA GLU A 143 7.38 -5.58 -28.08
C GLU A 143 6.61 -4.61 -27.18
N GLY A 144 5.27 -4.69 -27.12
CA GLY A 144 4.48 -3.79 -26.27
C GLY A 144 2.97 -3.93 -26.41
N VAL A 145 2.26 -2.88 -25.99
CA VAL A 145 0.80 -2.83 -25.88
C VAL A 145 0.24 -1.69 -26.73
N THR A 146 -0.76 -1.98 -27.54
CA THR A 146 -1.62 -1.00 -28.21
C THR A 146 -2.91 -0.84 -27.42
N ALA A 147 -3.10 0.33 -26.83
CA ALA A 147 -4.28 0.67 -26.03
C ALA A 147 -5.20 1.62 -26.80
N ARG A 148 -6.51 1.31 -26.84
CA ARG A 148 -7.54 2.21 -27.36
C ARG A 148 -8.16 2.99 -26.22
N LEU A 149 -8.04 4.31 -26.27
CA LEU A 149 -8.51 5.22 -25.23
C LEU A 149 -9.66 6.08 -25.77
N VAL A 150 -10.66 6.35 -24.95
CA VAL A 150 -11.72 7.32 -25.24
C VAL A 150 -11.60 8.45 -24.25
N GLY A 151 -11.24 9.64 -24.74
CA GLY A 151 -11.11 10.86 -23.94
C GLY A 151 -11.99 12.00 -24.46
N LYS A 152 -11.79 13.19 -23.92
CA LYS A 152 -12.53 14.40 -24.33
C LYS A 152 -12.38 14.75 -25.82
N ALA A 153 -11.24 14.39 -26.42
CA ALA A 153 -10.95 14.65 -27.83
C ALA A 153 -11.46 13.54 -28.78
N GLY A 154 -12.10 12.49 -28.25
CA GLY A 154 -12.54 11.31 -29.00
C GLY A 154 -11.69 10.07 -28.72
N GLU A 155 -11.78 9.10 -29.62
CA GLU A 155 -10.99 7.87 -29.55
C GLU A 155 -9.56 8.10 -30.08
N GLU A 156 -8.57 7.58 -29.36
CA GLU A 156 -7.17 7.55 -29.77
C GLU A 156 -6.57 6.15 -29.55
N SER A 157 -5.49 5.86 -30.27
CA SER A 157 -4.70 4.63 -30.08
C SER A 157 -3.30 4.99 -29.60
N VAL A 158 -2.88 4.40 -28.49
CA VAL A 158 -1.61 4.67 -27.81
C VAL A 158 -0.78 3.41 -27.80
N ARG A 159 0.45 3.52 -28.28
CA ARG A 159 1.43 2.44 -28.19
C ARG A 159 2.36 2.67 -26.99
N ALA A 160 2.34 1.77 -26.03
CA ALA A 160 3.21 1.78 -24.84
C ALA A 160 4.06 0.51 -24.77
N ARG A 161 5.20 0.54 -24.06
CA ARG A 161 5.99 -0.69 -23.84
C ARG A 161 5.29 -1.62 -22.85
N TRP A 162 4.67 -1.04 -21.82
CA TRP A 162 3.96 -1.76 -20.78
C TRP A 162 2.61 -1.12 -20.46
N LEU A 163 1.65 -1.95 -20.07
CA LEU A 163 0.38 -1.52 -19.47
C LEU A 163 0.29 -2.04 -18.04
N VAL A 164 -0.09 -1.18 -17.09
CA VAL A 164 -0.40 -1.57 -15.72
C VAL A 164 -1.88 -1.29 -15.44
N GLY A 165 -2.65 -2.35 -15.18
CA GLY A 165 -4.04 -2.28 -14.72
C GLY A 165 -4.10 -1.99 -13.22
N ALA A 166 -4.45 -0.75 -12.89
CA ALA A 166 -4.71 -0.25 -11.54
C ALA A 166 -6.19 0.18 -11.38
N ASP A 167 -7.07 -0.44 -12.16
CA ASP A 167 -8.47 -0.04 -12.43
C ASP A 167 -9.50 -0.74 -11.51
N GLY A 168 -9.01 -1.32 -10.41
CA GLY A 168 -9.82 -1.78 -9.28
C GLY A 168 -10.52 -3.12 -9.46
N GLY A 169 -11.41 -3.46 -8.53
CA GLY A 169 -12.02 -4.81 -8.43
C GLY A 169 -12.78 -5.26 -9.68
N ARG A 170 -13.28 -4.32 -10.48
CA ARG A 170 -13.96 -4.57 -11.77
C ARG A 170 -13.05 -4.33 -12.99
N SER A 171 -11.74 -4.48 -12.80
CA SER A 171 -10.69 -4.22 -13.80
C SER A 171 -11.10 -4.64 -15.21
N PHE A 172 -11.16 -3.64 -16.11
CA PHE A 172 -11.28 -3.85 -17.54
C PHE A 172 -10.05 -4.60 -18.06
N VAL A 173 -8.85 -4.21 -17.61
CA VAL A 173 -7.58 -4.82 -18.05
C VAL A 173 -7.57 -6.33 -17.78
N ARG A 174 -7.96 -6.74 -16.57
CA ARG A 174 -8.04 -8.16 -16.21
C ARG A 174 -9.01 -8.93 -17.11
N HIS A 175 -10.19 -8.38 -17.38
CA HIS A 175 -11.19 -9.03 -18.24
C HIS A 175 -10.77 -9.05 -19.72
N ALA A 176 -10.14 -7.98 -20.22
CA ALA A 176 -9.67 -7.89 -21.60
C ALA A 176 -8.59 -8.95 -21.93
N LEU A 177 -7.87 -9.41 -20.91
CA LEU A 177 -6.86 -10.46 -21.02
C LEU A 177 -7.35 -11.86 -20.63
N ASP A 178 -8.63 -12.00 -20.31
CA ASP A 178 -9.23 -13.25 -19.83
C ASP A 178 -8.48 -13.87 -18.62
N ILE A 179 -7.95 -13.01 -17.73
CA ILE A 179 -7.29 -13.46 -16.51
C ILE A 179 -8.37 -13.81 -15.49
N GLY A 180 -8.37 -15.07 -15.04
CA GLY A 180 -9.31 -15.56 -14.04
C GLY A 180 -9.19 -14.83 -12.71
N PHE A 181 -10.33 -14.73 -12.00
CA PHE A 181 -10.42 -14.08 -10.69
C PHE A 181 -11.11 -15.00 -9.67
N PRO A 182 -10.55 -16.20 -9.41
CA PRO A 182 -11.12 -17.16 -8.48
C PRO A 182 -11.24 -16.60 -7.07
N GLY A 183 -12.21 -17.13 -6.34
CA GLY A 183 -12.50 -16.71 -4.98
C GLY A 183 -13.94 -16.95 -4.59
N LYS A 184 -14.36 -16.33 -3.48
CA LYS A 184 -15.68 -16.55 -2.88
C LYS A 184 -16.37 -15.22 -2.61
N THR A 185 -17.68 -15.20 -2.87
CA THR A 185 -18.58 -14.20 -2.32
C THR A 185 -18.95 -14.65 -0.90
N LEU A 186 -18.71 -13.82 0.11
CA LEU A 186 -18.77 -14.23 1.52
C LEU A 186 -20.17 -14.13 2.15
N GLY A 187 -21.21 -13.86 1.36
CA GLY A 187 -22.59 -13.75 1.83
C GLY A 187 -22.90 -12.53 2.72
N VAL A 188 -21.90 -11.73 3.08
CA VAL A 188 -22.06 -10.51 3.89
C VAL A 188 -22.21 -9.31 2.97
N ARG A 189 -23.33 -8.60 3.10
CA ARG A 189 -23.57 -7.30 2.49
C ARG A 189 -23.51 -6.22 3.56
N ALA A 190 -22.89 -5.10 3.25
CA ALA A 190 -22.75 -3.98 4.17
C ALA A 190 -23.01 -2.66 3.46
N LEU A 191 -23.50 -1.68 4.22
CA LEU A 191 -23.52 -0.29 3.82
C LEU A 191 -22.28 0.42 4.35
N VAL A 192 -21.81 1.41 3.59
CA VAL A 192 -20.87 2.43 4.03
C VAL A 192 -21.35 3.78 3.52
N ALA A 193 -21.31 4.82 4.36
CA ALA A 193 -21.66 6.17 3.97
C ALA A 193 -20.82 7.20 4.72
N ASP A 194 -20.30 8.19 4.01
CA ASP A 194 -19.60 9.34 4.56
C ASP A 194 -20.58 10.52 4.61
N VAL A 195 -20.82 11.04 5.82
CA VAL A 195 -21.95 11.94 6.12
C VAL A 195 -21.54 13.07 7.06
N VAL A 196 -22.26 14.18 6.99
CA VAL A 196 -22.29 15.16 8.09
C VAL A 196 -23.41 14.78 9.04
N LEU A 197 -23.10 14.63 10.33
CA LEU A 197 -24.04 14.15 11.35
C LEU A 197 -23.89 14.93 12.67
N SER A 198 -25.00 15.11 13.40
CA SER A 198 -25.05 15.61 14.78
C SER A 198 -25.57 14.54 15.76
N GLY A 199 -25.39 14.80 17.07
CA GLY A 199 -25.78 13.88 18.16
C GLY A 199 -24.65 12.97 18.66
N LEU A 200 -23.46 13.05 18.06
CA LEU A 200 -22.26 12.33 18.49
C LEU A 200 -21.06 13.27 18.62
N THR A 201 -20.17 12.95 19.56
CA THR A 201 -18.86 13.57 19.68
C THR A 201 -17.89 13.01 18.63
N ARG A 202 -16.70 13.60 18.50
CA ARG A 202 -15.67 13.16 17.53
C ARG A 202 -14.48 12.45 18.18
N ASP A 203 -14.52 12.27 19.50
CA ASP A 203 -13.45 11.65 20.30
C ASP A 203 -13.51 10.12 20.34
N ALA A 204 -14.59 9.52 19.80
CA ALA A 204 -14.80 8.09 19.83
C ALA A 204 -15.23 7.52 18.46
N TRP A 205 -14.90 6.25 18.23
CA TRP A 205 -15.56 5.41 17.23
C TRP A 205 -16.76 4.75 17.90
N HIS A 206 -17.97 5.18 17.53
CA HIS A 206 -19.20 4.75 18.19
C HIS A 206 -19.71 3.42 17.62
N ARG A 207 -20.01 2.45 18.50
CA ARG A 207 -20.59 1.14 18.15
C ARG A 207 -21.90 0.92 18.90
N PHE A 208 -22.94 0.56 18.18
CA PHE A 208 -24.26 0.23 18.71
C PHE A 208 -24.69 -1.17 18.29
N GLY A 209 -25.63 -1.78 19.03
CA GLY A 209 -26.24 -3.07 18.68
C GLY A 209 -25.28 -4.26 18.80
N GLU A 210 -24.36 -4.25 19.78
CA GLU A 210 -23.44 -5.37 20.00
C GLU A 210 -24.23 -6.66 20.28
N GLY A 211 -23.98 -7.72 19.51
CA GLY A 211 -24.67 -9.00 19.61
C GLY A 211 -25.99 -9.12 18.80
N ASP A 212 -26.40 -8.07 18.11
CA ASP A 212 -27.59 -8.07 17.23
C ASP A 212 -27.23 -7.50 15.85
N GLU A 213 -27.07 -8.38 14.85
CA GLU A 213 -26.70 -8.01 13.49
C GLU A 213 -27.68 -7.01 12.85
N GLN A 214 -28.97 -7.04 13.21
CA GLN A 214 -29.97 -6.13 12.63
C GLN A 214 -29.83 -4.70 13.19
N ARG A 215 -29.31 -4.58 14.41
CA ARG A 215 -29.09 -3.30 15.11
C ARG A 215 -27.64 -2.82 15.03
N GLN A 216 -26.71 -3.66 14.59
CA GLN A 216 -25.29 -3.31 14.54
C GLN A 216 -25.06 -2.09 13.63
N VAL A 217 -24.42 -1.06 14.16
CA VAL A 217 -23.94 0.09 13.39
C VAL A 217 -22.68 0.68 14.03
N ALA A 218 -21.74 1.05 13.18
CA ALA A 218 -20.47 1.67 13.57
C ALA A 218 -20.39 3.06 12.92
N ILE A 219 -20.15 4.09 13.72
CA ILE A 219 -20.07 5.48 13.26
C ILE A 219 -18.72 6.04 13.71
N CYS A 220 -17.86 6.31 12.74
CA CYS A 220 -16.47 6.72 13.01
C CYS A 220 -16.24 8.13 12.46
N PRO A 221 -15.81 9.11 13.26
CA PRO A 221 -15.38 10.39 12.74
C PRO A 221 -14.18 10.19 11.81
N LEU A 222 -14.16 10.93 10.70
CA LEU A 222 -13.07 10.92 9.73
C LEU A 222 -12.10 12.06 10.05
N ALA A 223 -10.86 11.72 10.41
CA ALA A 223 -9.81 12.68 10.77
C ALA A 223 -9.59 13.71 9.64
N GLY A 224 -9.31 14.96 10.03
CA GLY A 224 -9.10 16.07 9.09
C GLY A 224 -10.35 16.64 8.42
N THR A 225 -11.54 16.15 8.78
CA THR A 225 -12.82 16.55 8.16
C THR A 225 -13.90 16.79 9.21
N ASP A 226 -15.08 17.25 8.80
CA ASP A 226 -16.32 17.26 9.58
C ASP A 226 -17.16 15.97 9.41
N LEU A 227 -16.74 15.07 8.52
CA LEU A 227 -17.49 13.87 8.18
C LEU A 227 -17.41 12.79 9.27
N PHE A 228 -18.45 11.97 9.33
CA PHE A 228 -18.50 10.67 9.96
C PHE A 228 -18.71 9.60 8.89
N GLN A 229 -18.15 8.43 9.11
CA GLN A 229 -18.42 7.25 8.31
C GLN A 229 -19.32 6.29 9.07
N ILE A 230 -20.50 6.02 8.50
CA ILE A 230 -21.42 4.97 8.94
C ILE A 230 -21.03 3.67 8.24
N GLN A 231 -20.93 2.58 9.00
CA GLN A 231 -20.79 1.22 8.50
C GLN A 231 -21.77 0.30 9.21
N ALA A 232 -22.48 -0.53 8.47
CA ALA A 232 -23.48 -1.42 9.04
C ALA A 232 -23.71 -2.65 8.13
N PRO A 233 -23.88 -3.86 8.67
CA PRO A 233 -24.37 -4.98 7.87
C PRO A 233 -25.79 -4.66 7.37
N ILE A 234 -26.12 -5.11 6.16
CA ILE A 234 -27.45 -4.98 5.58
C ILE A 234 -27.94 -6.32 5.04
N PRO A 235 -29.26 -6.63 5.15
CA PRO A 235 -29.78 -7.85 4.58
C PRO A 235 -29.55 -7.93 3.06
N PRO A 236 -29.37 -9.13 2.48
CA PRO A 236 -29.02 -9.30 1.07
C PRO A 236 -29.97 -8.60 0.09
N GLU A 237 -31.28 -8.63 0.36
CA GLU A 237 -32.33 -8.16 -0.56
C GLU A 237 -32.95 -6.80 -0.18
N VAL A 238 -32.38 -6.10 0.80
CA VAL A 238 -32.92 -4.81 1.23
C VAL A 238 -32.22 -3.68 0.49
N ASP A 239 -33.00 -2.86 -0.21
CA ASP A 239 -32.52 -1.58 -0.72
C ASP A 239 -32.44 -0.56 0.42
N ILE A 240 -31.34 0.17 0.45
CA ILE A 240 -31.06 1.17 1.47
C ILE A 240 -31.31 2.55 0.87
N ASP A 241 -32.17 3.33 1.53
CA ASP A 241 -32.27 4.75 1.25
C ASP A 241 -31.03 5.46 1.82
N PHE A 242 -30.14 5.86 0.92
CA PHE A 242 -28.93 6.60 1.24
C PHE A 242 -29.16 8.12 1.30
N SER A 243 -30.40 8.60 1.27
CA SER A 243 -30.72 10.00 1.57
C SER A 243 -30.38 10.33 3.03
N ALA A 244 -30.25 11.62 3.34
CA ALA A 244 -30.03 12.07 4.71
C ALA A 244 -31.19 11.66 5.64
N GLU A 245 -32.43 11.71 5.15
CA GLU A 245 -33.62 11.27 5.88
C GLU A 245 -33.62 9.75 6.10
N GLY A 246 -33.32 8.98 5.05
CA GLY A 246 -33.25 7.52 5.11
C GLY A 246 -32.19 7.01 6.09
N LEU A 247 -30.99 7.59 6.07
CA LEU A 247 -29.93 7.24 7.01
C LEU A 247 -30.26 7.70 8.44
N THR A 248 -30.90 8.86 8.62
CA THR A 248 -31.41 9.30 9.93
C THR A 248 -32.40 8.30 10.50
N HIS A 249 -33.34 7.83 9.67
CA HIS A 249 -34.32 6.82 10.08
C HIS A 249 -33.66 5.49 10.42
N LEU A 250 -32.70 5.03 9.61
CA LEU A 250 -31.92 3.82 9.87
C LEU A 250 -31.16 3.91 11.20
N LEU A 251 -30.51 5.04 11.48
CA LEU A 251 -29.81 5.25 12.74
C LEU A 251 -30.76 5.24 13.93
N ALA A 252 -31.91 5.91 13.84
CA ALA A 252 -32.92 5.91 14.89
C ALA A 252 -33.44 4.49 15.18
N GLN A 253 -33.73 3.70 14.13
CA GLN A 253 -34.16 2.30 14.27
C GLN A 253 -33.11 1.42 14.93
N ARG A 254 -31.84 1.51 14.51
CA ARG A 254 -30.78 0.63 15.01
C ARG A 254 -30.33 0.99 16.42
N THR A 255 -30.20 2.28 16.70
CA THR A 255 -29.63 2.79 17.95
C THR A 255 -30.67 3.13 19.02
N GLY A 256 -31.95 3.30 18.64
CA GLY A 256 -32.99 3.82 19.53
C GLY A 256 -32.89 5.34 19.81
N ARG A 257 -31.94 6.03 19.16
CA ARG A 257 -31.67 7.45 19.39
C ARG A 257 -32.25 8.34 18.30
N ALA A 258 -33.20 9.19 18.68
CA ALA A 258 -33.81 10.17 17.79
C ALA A 258 -32.96 11.45 17.62
N ASP A 259 -31.95 11.65 18.46
CA ASP A 259 -31.09 12.83 18.41
C ASP A 259 -29.92 12.70 17.41
N LEU A 260 -29.72 11.51 16.82
CA LEU A 260 -28.77 11.30 15.74
C LEU A 260 -29.38 11.77 14.42
N GLN A 261 -28.84 12.85 13.85
CA GLN A 261 -29.39 13.48 12.64
C GLN A 261 -28.32 13.55 11.55
N VAL A 262 -28.60 12.95 10.39
CA VAL A 262 -27.77 13.07 9.19
C VAL A 262 -28.23 14.31 8.42
N HIS A 263 -27.29 15.22 8.14
CA HIS A 263 -27.58 16.47 7.45
C HIS A 263 -27.29 16.39 5.96
N SER A 264 -26.23 15.67 5.58
CA SER A 264 -25.84 15.48 4.18
C SER A 264 -25.05 14.18 4.01
N VAL A 265 -25.07 13.67 2.78
CA VAL A 265 -24.37 12.45 2.38
C VAL A 265 -23.42 12.79 1.25
N THR A 266 -22.12 12.74 1.53
CA THR A 266 -21.07 13.07 0.55
C THR A 266 -20.79 11.88 -0.35
N TRP A 267 -20.81 10.67 0.21
CA TRP A 267 -20.61 9.44 -0.52
C TRP A 267 -21.30 8.27 0.17
N SER A 268 -21.81 7.31 -0.58
CA SER A 268 -22.39 6.09 -0.04
C SER A 268 -22.27 4.91 -0.99
N SER A 269 -22.31 3.70 -0.42
CA SER A 269 -22.31 2.46 -1.17
C SER A 269 -22.86 1.31 -0.34
N ALA A 270 -23.64 0.44 -1.00
CA ALA A 270 -23.90 -0.91 -0.54
C ALA A 270 -22.97 -1.87 -1.30
N TYR A 271 -22.25 -2.72 -0.58
CA TYR A 271 -21.30 -3.64 -1.19
C TYR A 271 -21.41 -5.04 -0.59
N THR A 272 -21.12 -6.04 -1.42
CA THR A 272 -20.99 -7.43 -1.01
C THR A 272 -19.53 -7.76 -0.78
N MET A 273 -19.22 -8.37 0.36
CA MET A 273 -17.86 -8.78 0.67
C MET A 273 -17.43 -9.94 -0.24
N ASN A 274 -16.30 -9.73 -0.90
CA ASN A 274 -15.67 -10.70 -1.79
C ASN A 274 -14.24 -10.94 -1.33
N ALA A 275 -13.77 -12.17 -1.50
CA ALA A 275 -12.37 -12.54 -1.37
C ALA A 275 -11.96 -13.21 -2.69
N ARG A 276 -11.19 -12.52 -3.54
CA ARG A 276 -10.75 -13.01 -4.85
C ARG A 276 -9.31 -12.63 -5.13
N LEU A 277 -8.65 -13.45 -5.93
CA LEU A 277 -7.25 -13.30 -6.32
C LEU A 277 -7.13 -13.62 -7.80
N ALA A 278 -6.37 -12.83 -8.54
CA ALA A 278 -6.10 -13.09 -9.95
C ALA A 278 -5.21 -14.32 -10.10
N ASP A 279 -5.47 -15.13 -11.12
CA ASP A 279 -4.65 -16.31 -11.39
C ASP A 279 -3.20 -15.93 -11.67
N GLN A 280 -2.99 -14.83 -12.37
CA GLN A 280 -1.70 -14.25 -12.73
C GLN A 280 -1.75 -12.73 -12.56
N TYR A 281 -0.63 -12.14 -12.18
CA TYR A 281 -0.43 -10.69 -12.04
C TYR A 281 0.24 -10.10 -13.27
N ARG A 282 0.89 -10.93 -14.09
CA ARG A 282 1.50 -10.53 -15.36
C ARG A 282 1.06 -11.45 -16.49
N LEU A 283 0.71 -10.88 -17.63
CA LEU A 283 0.52 -11.62 -18.88
C LEU A 283 1.17 -10.83 -20.03
N GLY A 284 2.33 -11.32 -20.48
CA GLY A 284 3.13 -10.65 -21.52
C GLY A 284 3.62 -9.28 -21.07
N ARG A 285 3.13 -8.24 -21.74
CA ARG A 285 3.44 -6.81 -21.56
C ARG A 285 2.46 -6.07 -20.65
N VAL A 286 1.55 -6.81 -19.99
CA VAL A 286 0.53 -6.24 -19.11
C VAL A 286 0.68 -6.78 -17.69
N LEU A 287 0.57 -5.90 -16.69
CA LEU A 287 0.60 -6.25 -15.27
C LEU A 287 -0.66 -5.73 -14.54
N LEU A 288 -1.05 -6.37 -13.45
CA LEU A 288 -2.16 -5.98 -12.58
C LEU A 288 -1.65 -5.59 -11.19
N VAL A 289 -2.19 -4.53 -10.59
CA VAL A 289 -1.85 -4.07 -9.24
C VAL A 289 -3.08 -3.79 -8.39
N GLY A 290 -2.95 -3.97 -7.07
CA GLY A 290 -4.01 -3.67 -6.10
C GLY A 290 -5.31 -4.42 -6.38
N ASP A 291 -6.43 -3.72 -6.24
CA ASP A 291 -7.78 -4.29 -6.41
C ASP A 291 -8.03 -4.95 -7.79
N ALA A 292 -7.24 -4.63 -8.82
CA ALA A 292 -7.30 -5.32 -10.11
C ALA A 292 -6.80 -6.78 -10.00
N ALA A 293 -5.87 -7.04 -9.08
CA ALA A 293 -5.20 -8.32 -8.87
C ALA A 293 -5.71 -9.09 -7.64
N HIS A 294 -6.24 -8.41 -6.61
CA HIS A 294 -6.81 -9.05 -5.42
C HIS A 294 -7.86 -8.18 -4.74
N ILE A 295 -8.93 -8.78 -4.25
CA ILE A 295 -9.90 -8.10 -3.37
C ILE A 295 -10.13 -8.95 -2.14
N HIS A 296 -10.31 -8.30 -1.00
CA HIS A 296 -10.55 -8.98 0.26
C HIS A 296 -11.50 -8.15 1.15
N PRO A 297 -12.09 -8.76 2.18
CA PRO A 297 -12.93 -8.03 3.13
C PRO A 297 -12.18 -6.86 3.79
N PRO A 298 -12.87 -5.76 4.14
CA PRO A 298 -12.25 -4.59 4.77
C PRO A 298 -11.90 -4.80 6.25
N THR A 299 -12.19 -5.97 6.80
CA THR A 299 -12.06 -6.32 8.23
C THR A 299 -10.64 -6.14 8.77
N GLY A 300 -9.62 -6.41 7.95
CA GLY A 300 -8.21 -6.13 8.28
C GLY A 300 -7.73 -4.71 7.95
N GLY A 301 -8.52 -3.90 7.22
CA GLY A 301 -8.09 -2.58 6.75
C GLY A 301 -6.91 -2.62 5.77
N GLN A 302 -6.78 -3.69 4.98
CA GLN A 302 -5.57 -3.98 4.21
C GLN A 302 -5.57 -3.47 2.76
N GLY A 303 -6.74 -3.18 2.16
CA GLY A 303 -6.86 -3.09 0.69
C GLY A 303 -5.98 -2.01 0.07
N LEU A 304 -6.11 -0.79 0.58
CA LEU A 304 -5.26 0.33 0.18
C LEU A 304 -3.77 0.04 0.47
N ASN A 305 -3.46 -0.47 1.66
CA ASN A 305 -2.08 -0.69 2.11
C ASN A 305 -1.35 -1.74 1.25
N THR A 306 -2.00 -2.86 0.97
CA THR A 306 -1.48 -3.90 0.08
C THR A 306 -1.32 -3.36 -1.34
N SER A 307 -2.31 -2.61 -1.84
CA SER A 307 -2.26 -1.98 -3.17
C SER A 307 -1.10 -1.00 -3.34
N VAL A 308 -0.80 -0.19 -2.32
CA VAL A 308 0.36 0.71 -2.29
C VAL A 308 1.66 -0.10 -2.35
N GLN A 309 1.76 -1.17 -1.54
CA GLN A 309 2.96 -2.01 -1.54
C GLN A 309 3.16 -2.78 -2.85
N ASP A 310 2.11 -3.21 -3.53
CA ASP A 310 2.21 -3.85 -4.85
C ASP A 310 2.80 -2.88 -5.87
N ALA A 311 2.25 -1.67 -5.93
CA ALA A 311 2.71 -0.64 -6.85
C ALA A 311 4.16 -0.22 -6.57
N TYR A 312 4.53 -0.09 -5.29
CA TYR A 312 5.88 0.26 -4.87
C TYR A 312 6.91 -0.85 -5.17
N ASN A 313 6.53 -2.13 -4.99
CA ASN A 313 7.36 -3.27 -5.38
C ASN A 313 7.54 -3.36 -6.90
N LEU A 314 6.49 -3.08 -7.68
CA LEU A 314 6.54 -3.10 -9.14
C LEU A 314 7.34 -1.94 -9.73
N GLY A 315 7.23 -0.74 -9.16
CA GLY A 315 7.74 0.50 -9.76
C GLY A 315 9.23 0.47 -10.10
N TRP A 316 10.07 0.03 -9.16
CA TRP A 316 11.52 -0.05 -9.39
C TRP A 316 11.89 -1.14 -10.41
N LYS A 317 11.20 -2.28 -10.40
CA LYS A 317 11.42 -3.39 -11.34
C LYS A 317 11.07 -2.97 -12.76
N LEU A 318 9.94 -2.28 -12.90
CA LEU A 318 9.46 -1.76 -14.18
C LEU A 318 10.39 -0.69 -14.73
N ALA A 319 10.87 0.22 -13.89
CA ALA A 319 11.87 1.20 -14.28
C ALA A 319 13.17 0.55 -14.75
N ALA A 320 13.69 -0.44 -14.02
CA ALA A 320 14.89 -1.17 -14.40
C ALA A 320 14.73 -1.87 -15.77
N VAL A 321 13.60 -2.55 -16.00
CA VAL A 321 13.33 -3.21 -17.29
C VAL A 321 13.19 -2.21 -18.43
N VAL A 322 12.53 -1.06 -18.22
CA VAL A 322 12.47 0.01 -19.23
C VAL A 322 13.87 0.53 -19.59
N GLN A 323 14.77 0.57 -18.60
CA GLN A 323 16.16 1.02 -18.74
C GLN A 323 17.11 -0.06 -19.29
N GLY A 324 16.64 -1.29 -19.47
CA GLY A 324 17.38 -2.36 -20.17
C GLY A 324 17.47 -3.68 -19.41
N ALA A 325 17.00 -3.75 -18.16
CA ALA A 325 17.05 -4.99 -17.38
C ALA A 325 16.24 -6.10 -18.07
N PRO A 326 16.62 -7.37 -17.88
CA PRO A 326 15.88 -8.47 -18.47
C PRO A 326 14.41 -8.46 -18.05
N ASP A 327 13.51 -8.67 -19.01
CA ASP A 327 12.06 -8.71 -18.78
C ASP A 327 11.66 -9.70 -17.65
N GLY A 328 12.44 -10.75 -17.42
CA GLY A 328 12.21 -11.73 -16.36
C GLY A 328 12.28 -11.15 -14.95
N LEU A 329 12.88 -9.97 -14.74
CA LEU A 329 12.85 -9.27 -13.45
C LEU A 329 11.41 -8.96 -13.02
N LEU A 330 10.49 -8.72 -13.96
CA LEU A 330 9.09 -8.46 -13.64
C LEU A 330 8.33 -9.71 -13.19
N ASP A 331 8.83 -10.93 -13.43
CA ASP A 331 8.18 -12.15 -12.91
C ASP A 331 8.28 -12.22 -11.38
N THR A 332 9.32 -11.60 -10.82
CA THR A 332 9.54 -11.50 -9.38
C THR A 332 8.47 -10.64 -8.68
N TYR A 333 7.73 -9.81 -9.41
CA TYR A 333 6.59 -9.07 -8.85
C TYR A 333 5.48 -10.04 -8.43
N GLU A 334 5.13 -10.99 -9.29
CA GLU A 334 4.13 -12.00 -8.95
C GLU A 334 4.64 -12.96 -7.88
N GLU A 335 5.89 -13.42 -8.03
CA GLU A 335 6.59 -14.29 -7.07
C GLU A 335 6.51 -13.75 -5.63
N GLU A 336 6.66 -12.44 -5.47
CA GLU A 336 6.67 -11.76 -4.18
C GLU A 336 5.28 -11.36 -3.70
N ARG A 337 4.46 -10.75 -4.55
CA ARG A 337 3.24 -10.06 -4.13
C ARG A 337 2.01 -10.95 -4.09
N ARG A 338 1.94 -11.98 -4.95
CA ARG A 338 0.79 -12.89 -4.98
C ARG A 338 0.69 -13.75 -3.70
N PRO A 339 1.78 -14.34 -3.14
CA PRO A 339 1.72 -15.04 -1.86
C PRO A 339 1.34 -14.14 -0.68
N VAL A 340 1.77 -12.88 -0.69
CA VAL A 340 1.34 -11.88 0.30
C VAL A 340 -0.16 -11.63 0.21
N ALA A 341 -0.71 -11.44 -0.99
CA ALA A 341 -2.14 -11.27 -1.19
C ALA A 341 -2.93 -12.50 -0.69
N VAL A 342 -2.47 -13.72 -0.95
CA VAL A 342 -3.06 -14.95 -0.38
C VAL A 342 -3.13 -14.89 1.15
N SER A 343 -2.02 -14.49 1.79
CA SER A 343 -1.93 -14.37 3.25
C SER A 343 -2.89 -13.30 3.80
N VAL A 344 -2.99 -12.16 3.12
CA VAL A 344 -3.93 -11.07 3.46
C VAL A 344 -5.39 -11.51 3.30
N LEU A 345 -5.71 -12.28 2.25
CA LEU A 345 -7.05 -12.87 2.07
C LEU A 345 -7.39 -13.81 3.23
N GLY A 346 -6.46 -14.69 3.61
CA GLY A 346 -6.62 -15.60 4.74
C GLY A 346 -6.87 -14.86 6.05
N LEU A 347 -6.03 -13.86 6.34
CA LEU A 347 -6.17 -13.00 7.52
C LEU A 347 -7.51 -12.25 7.54
N SER A 348 -7.88 -11.61 6.43
CA SER A 348 -9.13 -10.84 6.35
C SER A 348 -10.37 -11.71 6.52
N THR A 349 -10.32 -12.95 6.03
CA THR A 349 -11.40 -13.94 6.20
C THR A 349 -11.50 -14.40 7.65
N LYS A 350 -10.37 -14.66 8.31
CA LYS A 350 -10.32 -14.99 9.75
C LYS A 350 -10.92 -13.86 10.59
N LEU A 351 -10.47 -12.62 10.38
CA LEU A 351 -10.95 -11.44 11.11
C LEU A 351 -12.44 -11.18 10.87
N LEU A 352 -12.98 -11.54 9.70
CA LEU A 352 -14.42 -11.47 9.44
C LEU A 352 -15.20 -12.44 10.34
N GLY A 353 -14.70 -13.67 10.52
CA GLY A 353 -15.28 -14.61 11.48
C GLY A 353 -15.28 -14.07 12.91
N GLU A 354 -14.15 -13.55 13.38
CA GLU A 354 -14.03 -12.94 14.72
C GLU A 354 -14.95 -11.73 14.92
N MET A 355 -15.15 -10.91 13.87
CA MET A 355 -16.07 -9.78 13.90
C MET A 355 -17.53 -10.22 14.12
N ASN A 356 -17.96 -11.30 13.47
CA ASN A 356 -19.32 -11.85 13.65
C ASN A 356 -19.55 -12.38 15.08
N HIS A 357 -18.49 -12.71 15.80
CA HIS A 357 -18.54 -13.14 17.20
C HIS A 357 -18.28 -11.99 18.21
N GLY A 358 -18.09 -10.74 17.74
CA GLY A 358 -17.83 -9.59 18.61
C GLY A 358 -16.40 -9.52 19.18
N GLU A 359 -15.50 -10.38 18.70
CA GLU A 359 -14.15 -10.58 19.24
C GLU A 359 -13.04 -9.94 18.40
N LEU A 360 -13.39 -9.20 17.33
CA LEU A 360 -12.42 -8.61 16.42
C LEU A 360 -11.33 -7.82 17.16
N ARG A 361 -10.08 -8.30 17.03
CA ARG A 361 -8.88 -7.60 17.48
C ARG A 361 -7.86 -7.60 16.36
N ARG A 362 -7.36 -6.43 16.02
CA ARG A 362 -6.31 -6.28 15.01
C ARG A 362 -4.95 -6.33 15.70
N GLY A 363 -4.20 -7.40 15.44
CA GLY A 363 -2.83 -7.60 15.95
C GLY A 363 -1.75 -7.09 15.00
N ARG A 364 -0.49 -7.43 15.30
CA ARG A 364 0.69 -7.03 14.52
C ARG A 364 0.61 -7.44 13.05
N GLU A 365 -0.08 -8.54 12.75
CA GLU A 365 -0.25 -9.08 11.41
C GLU A 365 -0.93 -8.11 10.43
N VAL A 366 -1.65 -7.08 10.91
CA VAL A 366 -2.22 -6.03 10.05
C VAL A 366 -1.23 -4.89 9.76
N HIS A 367 -0.10 -4.80 10.47
CA HIS A 367 0.89 -3.74 10.30
C HIS A 367 1.76 -3.92 9.05
N GLN A 368 1.80 -5.14 8.51
CA GLN A 368 2.56 -5.52 7.32
C GLN A 368 4.08 -5.32 7.43
N LEU A 369 4.61 -5.14 8.65
CA LEU A 369 6.06 -4.98 8.90
C LEU A 369 6.83 -6.31 8.81
N ASP A 370 6.13 -7.44 8.96
CA ASP A 370 6.69 -8.80 8.92
C ASP A 370 6.59 -9.45 7.52
N ILE A 371 6.20 -8.69 6.49
CA ILE A 371 6.25 -9.19 5.13
C ILE A 371 7.72 -9.42 4.77
N GLY A 372 8.02 -10.59 4.24
CA GLY A 372 9.33 -10.94 3.68
C GLY A 372 9.17 -11.81 2.43
N TYR A 373 10.24 -11.87 1.64
CA TYR A 373 10.32 -12.59 0.37
C TYR A 373 11.46 -13.62 0.38
N PRO A 374 11.54 -14.53 1.37
CA PRO A 374 12.65 -15.46 1.46
C PRO A 374 12.73 -16.39 0.25
N GLU A 375 11.60 -16.73 -0.37
CA GLU A 375 11.56 -17.62 -1.54
C GLU A 375 11.76 -16.89 -2.87
N SER A 376 11.93 -15.56 -2.86
CA SER A 376 12.09 -14.78 -4.08
C SER A 376 13.42 -15.10 -4.77
N SER A 377 13.39 -15.20 -6.09
CA SER A 377 14.58 -15.29 -6.94
C SER A 377 15.51 -14.06 -6.81
N LEU A 378 15.03 -12.95 -6.23
CA LEU A 378 15.84 -11.79 -5.85
C LEU A 378 16.48 -11.90 -4.47
N ALA A 379 16.10 -12.87 -3.64
CA ALA A 379 16.76 -13.11 -2.36
C ALA A 379 18.01 -13.96 -2.59
N LEU A 380 19.19 -13.35 -2.45
CA LEU A 380 20.46 -14.07 -2.55
C LEU A 380 20.67 -14.91 -1.29
N GLN A 381 20.29 -16.19 -1.38
CA GLN A 381 20.32 -17.15 -0.28
C GLN A 381 21.72 -17.32 0.31
N HIS A 382 21.82 -17.22 1.63
CA HIS A 382 22.99 -17.59 2.42
C HIS A 382 22.53 -18.47 3.60
N PRO A 383 23.46 -19.14 4.33
CA PRO A 383 23.10 -19.98 5.47
C PRO A 383 22.23 -19.24 6.49
N ALA A 384 21.44 -20.01 7.25
CA ALA A 384 20.67 -19.48 8.37
C ALA A 384 21.56 -18.63 9.28
N ARG A 385 21.16 -17.38 9.52
CA ARG A 385 21.88 -16.41 10.33
C ARG A 385 20.97 -15.83 11.41
N ASN A 386 21.59 -15.27 12.44
CA ASN A 386 20.90 -14.42 13.40
C ASN A 386 20.80 -12.99 12.85
N GLY A 387 19.67 -12.32 13.10
CA GLY A 387 19.39 -10.99 12.57
C GLY A 387 18.62 -11.06 11.26
N VAL A 388 18.86 -10.09 10.38
CA VAL A 388 18.13 -9.97 9.11
C VAL A 388 18.65 -10.94 8.06
N ALA A 389 17.78 -11.35 7.15
CA ALA A 389 18.08 -12.21 6.02
C ALA A 389 17.65 -11.59 4.69
N ALA A 390 18.14 -12.17 3.58
CA ALA A 390 17.65 -11.81 2.25
C ALA A 390 16.15 -12.11 2.13
N GLY A 391 15.40 -11.19 1.56
CA GLY A 391 13.95 -11.21 1.50
C GLY A 391 13.27 -10.41 2.63
N ASP A 392 13.93 -10.14 3.75
CA ASP A 392 13.31 -9.38 4.84
C ASP A 392 13.14 -7.90 4.48
N ARG A 393 12.13 -7.24 5.07
CA ARG A 393 12.09 -5.78 5.12
C ARG A 393 13.33 -5.27 5.86
N ALA A 394 14.05 -4.30 5.28
CA ALA A 394 15.17 -3.66 5.96
C ALA A 394 14.66 -2.85 7.17
N PRO A 395 15.03 -3.22 8.42
CA PRO A 395 14.59 -2.51 9.59
C PRO A 395 15.25 -1.14 9.73
N ASP A 396 14.64 -0.26 10.52
CA ASP A 396 15.29 1.01 10.83
C ASP A 396 16.33 0.86 11.97
N ALA A 397 17.15 1.88 12.17
CA ALA A 397 17.91 2.05 13.41
C ALA A 397 18.37 3.51 13.56
N PRO A 398 18.39 4.08 14.78
CA PRO A 398 19.08 5.33 15.04
C PRO A 398 20.58 5.18 14.78
N VAL A 399 21.12 6.08 13.98
CA VAL A 399 22.55 6.20 13.66
C VAL A 399 22.93 7.68 13.61
N ARG A 400 24.21 7.98 13.39
CA ARG A 400 24.67 9.35 13.16
C ARG A 400 25.52 9.40 11.91
N GLY A 401 25.50 10.53 11.21
CA GLY A 401 26.45 10.75 10.12
C GLY A 401 27.85 11.07 10.64
N ALA A 402 28.85 11.07 9.77
CA ALA A 402 30.24 11.39 10.10
C ALA A 402 30.43 12.75 10.80
N ALA A 403 29.58 13.74 10.50
CA ALA A 403 29.60 15.06 11.15
C ALA A 403 28.80 15.10 12.46
N GLY A 404 28.27 13.96 12.91
CA GLY A 404 27.59 13.78 14.18
C GLY A 404 26.10 14.13 14.19
N GLN A 405 25.51 14.46 13.04
CA GLN A 405 24.07 14.69 12.92
C GLN A 405 23.28 13.41 13.16
N ALA A 406 22.13 13.51 13.84
CA ALA A 406 21.23 12.38 14.05
C ALA A 406 20.61 11.95 12.72
N LEU A 407 20.63 10.65 12.46
CA LEU A 407 20.08 10.00 11.28
C LEU A 407 19.36 8.73 11.68
N ARG A 408 18.62 8.17 10.73
CA ARG A 408 18.08 6.81 10.78
C ARG A 408 18.63 6.01 9.62
N VAL A 409 18.77 4.70 9.77
CA VAL A 409 19.20 3.81 8.67
C VAL A 409 18.25 3.94 7.49
N PHE A 410 16.95 4.12 7.75
CA PHE A 410 15.96 4.44 6.72
C PHE A 410 16.38 5.64 5.84
N ASN A 411 17.01 6.67 6.41
CA ASN A 411 17.46 7.83 5.64
C ASN A 411 18.59 7.52 4.65
N LEU A 412 19.30 6.40 4.83
CA LEU A 412 20.40 5.97 3.97
C LEU A 412 19.90 5.18 2.75
N PHE A 413 18.73 4.52 2.86
CA PHE A 413 18.18 3.71 1.77
C PHE A 413 16.88 4.27 1.18
N GLN A 414 16.32 5.35 1.73
CA GLN A 414 15.22 6.08 1.09
C GLN A 414 15.70 6.65 -0.26
N GLY A 415 14.94 6.40 -1.32
CA GLY A 415 15.24 6.87 -2.66
C GLY A 415 15.15 5.78 -3.73
N PRO A 416 15.28 6.15 -5.01
CA PRO A 416 15.15 5.23 -6.13
C PRO A 416 16.40 4.36 -6.38
N HIS A 417 17.27 4.18 -5.38
CA HIS A 417 18.57 3.52 -5.53
C HIS A 417 18.68 2.26 -4.68
N TRP A 418 19.63 1.41 -5.04
CA TRP A 418 20.11 0.34 -4.18
C TRP A 418 21.04 0.91 -3.10
N THR A 419 21.15 0.20 -1.98
CA THR A 419 21.99 0.66 -0.87
C THR A 419 22.79 -0.49 -0.28
N LEU A 420 24.12 -0.35 -0.22
CA LEU A 420 25.02 -1.24 0.48
C LEU A 420 25.38 -0.66 1.84
N LEU A 421 25.10 -1.39 2.91
CA LEU A 421 25.49 -1.01 4.27
C LEU A 421 26.48 -2.06 4.79
N GLY A 422 27.73 -1.66 4.99
CA GLY A 422 28.78 -2.54 5.50
C GLY A 422 29.14 -2.24 6.94
N TYR A 423 29.29 -3.26 7.78
CA TYR A 423 29.61 -3.10 9.19
C TYR A 423 31.10 -3.37 9.47
N GLY A 424 31.84 -2.36 9.91
CA GLY A 424 33.28 -2.48 10.21
C GLY A 424 34.13 -2.88 9.00
N VAL A 425 33.76 -2.41 7.82
CA VAL A 425 34.40 -2.73 6.52
C VAL A 425 35.27 -1.57 6.04
N ALA A 426 36.24 -1.86 5.18
CA ALA A 426 36.93 -0.83 4.40
C ALA A 426 36.07 -0.47 3.16
N GLY A 427 35.88 0.83 2.92
CA GLY A 427 34.98 1.33 1.86
C GLY A 427 35.50 1.17 0.42
N ASP A 428 36.72 0.69 0.21
CA ASP A 428 37.36 0.51 -1.10
C ASP A 428 37.13 -0.88 -1.72
N LEU A 429 36.43 -1.77 -1.02
CA LEU A 429 36.23 -3.16 -1.43
C LEU A 429 35.17 -3.36 -2.53
N VAL A 430 34.16 -2.48 -2.61
CA VAL A 430 33.11 -2.53 -3.64
C VAL A 430 33.36 -1.44 -4.68
N LYS A 431 33.27 -1.79 -5.96
CA LYS A 431 33.41 -0.79 -7.03
C LYS A 431 32.20 0.13 -7.03
N ALA A 432 32.43 1.44 -7.13
CA ALA A 432 31.36 2.41 -7.28
C ALA A 432 30.53 2.13 -8.55
N ARG A 433 29.20 2.12 -8.41
CA ARG A 433 28.25 1.87 -9.50
C ARG A 433 27.14 2.93 -9.48
N PRO A 434 26.70 3.46 -10.65
CA PRO A 434 25.53 4.33 -10.71
C PRO A 434 24.29 3.66 -10.12
N GLY A 435 23.51 4.38 -9.32
CA GLY A 435 22.28 3.82 -8.74
C GLY A 435 22.50 2.89 -7.54
N VAL A 436 23.74 2.71 -7.07
CA VAL A 436 24.07 2.04 -5.81
C VAL A 436 24.73 3.06 -4.87
N GLN A 437 24.10 3.33 -3.73
CA GLN A 437 24.71 4.09 -2.64
C GLN A 437 25.41 3.14 -1.69
N MET A 438 26.56 3.54 -1.15
CA MET A 438 27.35 2.71 -0.25
C MET A 438 27.67 3.48 1.01
N HIS A 439 27.39 2.84 2.15
CA HIS A 439 27.68 3.35 3.48
C HIS A 439 28.39 2.31 4.30
N THR A 440 29.29 2.79 5.15
CA THR A 440 30.11 2.01 6.06
C THR A 440 29.77 2.43 7.49
N VAL A 441 29.31 1.47 8.28
CA VAL A 441 28.84 1.68 9.65
C VAL A 441 29.93 1.20 10.62
N GLY A 442 30.31 2.07 11.56
CA GLY A 442 31.25 1.74 12.63
C GLY A 442 32.52 2.59 12.62
N ALA A 443 33.58 2.12 13.29
CA ALA A 443 34.81 2.87 13.46
C ALA A 443 35.49 3.16 12.10
N GLY A 444 35.62 4.44 11.76
CA GLY A 444 36.21 4.88 10.49
C GLY A 444 35.24 4.92 9.30
N GLY A 445 33.96 4.61 9.50
CA GLY A 445 32.92 4.71 8.48
C GLY A 445 32.28 6.11 8.40
N ASP A 446 31.46 6.32 7.37
CA ASP A 446 30.67 7.53 7.18
C ASP A 446 29.38 7.55 8.02
N VAL A 447 29.04 6.41 8.64
CA VAL A 447 27.91 6.22 9.55
C VAL A 447 28.38 5.68 10.90
N ILE A 448 27.88 6.27 11.97
CA ILE A 448 28.25 5.97 13.36
C ILE A 448 27.07 5.29 14.04
N ASP A 449 27.28 4.07 14.55
CA ASP A 449 26.34 3.32 15.40
C ASP A 449 26.80 3.37 16.87
N ASP A 450 26.77 4.55 17.48
CA ASP A 450 27.32 4.78 18.83
C ASP A 450 26.54 4.06 19.94
N GLN A 451 25.26 3.78 19.73
CA GLN A 451 24.40 3.02 20.64
C GLN A 451 24.31 1.53 20.30
N GLY A 452 24.90 1.08 19.20
CA GLY A 452 24.88 -0.32 18.75
C GLY A 452 23.50 -0.81 18.27
N HIS A 453 22.58 0.09 17.91
CA HIS A 453 21.23 -0.30 17.46
C HIS A 453 21.30 -0.99 16.11
N PHE A 454 22.04 -0.42 15.15
CA PHE A 454 22.18 -1.01 13.83
C PHE A 454 22.79 -2.42 13.92
N GLN A 455 23.91 -2.56 14.65
CA GLN A 455 24.58 -3.86 14.82
C GLN A 455 23.65 -4.91 15.43
N ARG A 456 22.89 -4.56 16.49
CA ARG A 456 21.97 -5.51 17.15
C ARG A 456 20.77 -5.89 16.29
N ILE A 457 20.20 -4.94 15.55
CA ILE A 457 19.00 -5.13 14.73
C ILE A 457 19.33 -5.93 13.47
N TYR A 458 20.39 -5.55 12.78
CA TYR A 458 20.81 -6.24 11.55
C TYR A 458 21.59 -7.53 11.85
N GLY A 459 22.24 -7.63 13.01
CA GLY A 459 23.00 -8.81 13.39
C GLY A 459 24.24 -9.04 12.51
N LEU A 460 24.87 -7.97 12.01
CA LEU A 460 26.07 -8.06 11.17
C LEU A 460 27.32 -8.28 12.03
N ALA A 461 28.20 -9.19 11.57
CA ALA A 461 29.57 -9.30 12.03
C ALA A 461 30.47 -8.28 11.32
N ILE A 462 31.64 -7.99 11.91
CA ILE A 462 32.65 -7.13 11.27
C ILE A 462 33.05 -7.74 9.93
N GLY A 463 33.05 -6.93 8.88
CA GLY A 463 33.34 -7.39 7.53
C GLY A 463 32.12 -7.93 6.77
N GLU A 464 30.92 -7.81 7.31
CA GLU A 464 29.68 -8.15 6.60
C GLU A 464 28.98 -6.92 6.01
N TRP A 465 28.21 -7.17 4.97
CA TRP A 465 27.43 -6.21 4.21
C TRP A 465 25.98 -6.68 4.09
N VAL A 466 25.08 -5.71 4.02
CA VAL A 466 23.69 -5.91 3.61
C VAL A 466 23.40 -5.06 2.38
N LEU A 467 22.79 -5.67 1.37
CA LEU A 467 22.28 -5.00 0.17
C LEU A 467 20.78 -4.79 0.32
N VAL A 468 20.35 -3.53 0.34
CA VAL A 468 18.96 -3.10 0.40
C VAL A 468 18.51 -2.68 -1.00
N ARG A 469 17.37 -3.23 -1.42
CA ARG A 469 16.67 -2.94 -2.68
C ARG A 469 16.02 -1.56 -2.65
N PRO A 470 15.68 -0.97 -3.82
CA PRO A 470 14.98 0.30 -3.89
C PRO A 470 13.57 0.32 -3.27
N ASP A 471 13.00 -0.84 -2.92
CA ASP A 471 11.73 -0.97 -2.20
C ASP A 471 11.90 -1.21 -0.68
N GLY A 472 13.13 -1.10 -0.16
CA GLY A 472 13.44 -1.25 1.26
C GLY A 472 13.40 -2.69 1.76
N TYR A 473 13.56 -3.67 0.86
CA TYR A 473 13.75 -5.08 1.21
C TYR A 473 15.21 -5.50 1.01
N ILE A 474 15.69 -6.47 1.77
CA ILE A 474 17.06 -6.94 1.69
C ILE A 474 17.21 -7.90 0.49
N GLY A 475 18.09 -7.57 -0.44
CA GLY A 475 18.43 -8.45 -1.56
C GLY A 475 19.50 -9.48 -1.21
N ALA A 476 20.47 -9.12 -0.36
CA ALA A 476 21.57 -9.99 0.03
C ALA A 476 22.16 -9.60 1.40
N VAL A 477 22.72 -10.59 2.09
CA VAL A 477 23.63 -10.38 3.23
C VAL A 477 24.86 -11.27 3.02
N PHE A 478 26.06 -10.69 3.11
CA PHE A 478 27.28 -11.37 2.68
C PHE A 478 28.53 -10.83 3.39
N SER A 479 29.62 -11.59 3.35
CA SER A 479 30.93 -11.15 3.86
C SER A 479 31.75 -10.50 2.76
N SER A 480 32.64 -9.55 3.09
CA SER A 480 33.64 -8.99 2.17
C SER A 480 34.46 -10.06 1.44
N ALA A 481 34.62 -11.26 2.01
CA ALA A 481 35.29 -12.39 1.34
C ALA A 481 34.52 -12.95 0.13
N HIS A 482 33.23 -12.63 0.00
CA HIS A 482 32.33 -13.12 -1.06
C HIS A 482 31.75 -11.96 -1.89
N ILE A 483 32.51 -10.88 -2.04
CA ILE A 483 32.07 -9.66 -2.75
C ILE A 483 31.63 -9.95 -4.20
N ASP A 484 32.29 -10.90 -4.87
CA ASP A 484 32.04 -11.25 -6.26
C ASP A 484 30.58 -11.71 -6.50
N ALA A 485 29.98 -12.42 -5.54
CA ALA A 485 28.60 -12.89 -5.64
C ALA A 485 27.58 -11.75 -5.71
N VAL A 486 27.91 -10.60 -5.12
CA VAL A 486 27.05 -9.41 -5.11
C VAL A 486 27.27 -8.57 -6.35
N GLU A 487 28.50 -8.50 -6.85
CA GLU A 487 28.80 -7.87 -8.14
C GLU A 487 28.04 -8.58 -9.28
N ASP A 488 27.98 -9.92 -9.25
CA ASP A 488 27.18 -10.74 -10.17
C ASP A 488 25.67 -10.53 -9.98
N TYR A 489 25.21 -10.43 -8.73
CA TYR A 489 23.81 -10.15 -8.42
C TYR A 489 23.37 -8.79 -8.98
N LEU A 490 24.13 -7.72 -8.70
CA LEU A 490 23.85 -6.38 -9.18
C LEU A 490 23.86 -6.30 -10.71
N GLN A 491 24.73 -7.07 -11.37
CA GLN A 491 24.74 -7.14 -12.84
C GLN A 491 23.46 -7.78 -13.40
N ARG A 492 22.90 -8.81 -12.73
CA ARG A 492 21.64 -9.46 -13.16
C ARG A 492 20.42 -8.53 -13.06
N VAL A 493 20.42 -7.65 -12.06
CA VAL A 493 19.36 -6.63 -11.88
C VAL A 493 19.69 -5.30 -12.57
N GLN A 494 20.76 -5.28 -13.37
CA GLN A 494 21.29 -4.12 -14.11
C GLN A 494 21.43 -2.85 -13.26
N CYS A 495 22.27 -2.93 -12.24
CA CYS A 495 22.70 -1.81 -11.41
C CYS A 495 24.21 -1.56 -11.55
#